data_AF-A0AA42LBW9-F1
#
_entry.id   AF-A0AA42LBW9-F1
#
_cell.length_a   1.000
_cell.length_b   1.000
_cell.length_c   1.000
_cell.angle_alpha   90.00
_cell.angle_beta   90.00
_cell.angle_gamma   90.00
#
_symmetry.space_group_name_H-M   'P 1'
#
loop_
_entity.id
_entity.type
_entity.pdbx_description
1 polymer ?
#
loop_
_entity_poly.entity_id
_entity_poly.type
_entity_poly.pdbx_seq_one_letter_code
_entity_poly.pdbx_strand_id
1 'polypeptide(L)'
;MDINWELTIATISAIFAGLSIGFSIYSFFSFKRLNKTVLEQQLEINSLLLTKEKEYSNEQNKAEIRAYKTGFKGNYQLILTNVGKATAENVYLEILIENRYLGNFWDINEIFPMNIVPGHSGKLSYSRGMDFPSKFTVRISWDDQFKKQNSKDIEIVS
;
A
#
# COMPACT_ATOMS: atom_id res chain seq x y z
N MET A 1 84.00 21.46 9.65
CA MET A 1 82.71 21.59 10.39
C MET A 1 82.01 20.28 10.17
N ASP A 2 82.21 19.34 11.09
CA ASP A 2 81.70 17.98 10.91
C ASP A 2 80.20 17.99 11.18
N ILE A 3 79.43 17.68 10.14
CA ILE A 3 77.98 17.56 10.25
C ILE A 3 77.71 16.33 11.12
N ASN A 4 77.08 16.53 12.27
CA ASN A 4 76.64 15.43 13.11
C ASN A 4 75.43 14.75 12.46
N TRP A 5 75.73 13.77 11.60
CA TRP A 5 74.77 13.08 10.75
C TRP A 5 73.68 12.36 11.55
N GLU A 6 74.01 11.87 12.76
CA GLU A 6 73.07 11.24 13.67
C GLU A 6 72.00 12.22 14.14
N LEU A 7 72.42 13.45 14.48
CA LEU A 7 71.52 14.50 14.97
C LEU A 7 70.62 15.07 13.86
N THR A 8 71.13 15.15 12.63
CA THR A 8 70.35 15.54 11.44
C THR A 8 69.32 14.47 11.05
N ILE A 9 69.68 13.18 11.10
CA ILE A 9 68.72 12.09 10.86
C ILE A 9 67.64 12.05 11.94
N ALA A 10 68.01 12.22 13.21
CA ALA A 10 67.06 12.22 14.32
C ALA A 10 66.05 13.39 14.22
N THR A 11 66.51 14.59 13.87
CA THR A 11 65.63 15.76 13.70
C THR A 11 64.70 15.62 12.51
N ILE A 12 65.18 15.14 11.36
CA ILE A 12 64.33 14.87 10.19
C ILE A 12 63.29 13.79 10.53
N SER A 13 63.69 12.70 11.17
CA SER A 13 62.78 11.63 11.60
C SER A 13 61.72 12.13 12.58
N ALA A 14 62.07 13.02 13.52
CA ALA A 14 61.13 13.60 14.46
C ALA A 14 60.07 14.48 13.77
N ILE A 15 60.46 15.24 12.73
CA ILE A 15 59.54 16.03 11.92
C ILE A 15 58.56 15.12 11.17
N PHE A 16 59.06 14.06 10.52
CA PHE A 16 58.20 13.09 9.83
C PHE A 16 57.25 12.37 10.79
N ALA A 17 57.72 12.00 11.99
CA ALA A 17 56.88 11.39 13.02
C ALA A 17 55.77 12.36 13.47
N GLY A 18 56.11 13.64 13.71
CA GLY A 18 55.13 14.67 14.08
C GLY A 18 54.06 14.90 13.01
N LEU A 19 54.46 14.97 11.73
CA LEU A 19 53.53 15.09 10.61
C LEU A 19 52.64 13.86 10.47
N SER A 20 53.21 12.66 10.63
CA SER A 20 52.47 11.40 10.58
C SER A 20 51.40 11.36 11.68
N ILE A 21 51.75 11.71 12.92
CA ILE A 21 50.81 11.75 14.04
C ILE A 21 49.69 12.78 13.77
N GLY A 22 50.04 13.98 13.31
CA GLY A 22 49.06 15.01 12.97
C GLY A 22 48.08 14.56 11.89
N PHE A 23 48.59 13.93 10.83
CA PHE A 23 47.78 13.36 9.76
C PHE A 23 46.89 12.22 10.25
N SER A 24 47.40 11.31 11.08
CA SER A 24 46.62 10.21 11.67
C SER A 24 45.48 10.72 12.54
N ILE A 25 45.72 11.74 13.37
CA ILE A 25 44.68 12.35 14.20
C ILE A 25 43.60 12.99 13.33
N TYR A 26 44.00 13.79 12.33
CA TYR A 26 43.07 14.41 11.40
C TYR A 26 42.22 13.36 10.66
N SER A 27 42.87 12.33 10.11
CA SER A 27 42.22 11.24 9.39
C SER A 27 41.22 10.50 10.28
N PHE A 28 41.59 10.20 11.52
CA PHE A 28 40.71 9.55 12.50
C PHE A 28 39.44 10.37 12.78
N PHE A 29 39.58 11.69 13.03
CA PHE A 29 38.42 12.54 13.27
C PHE A 29 37.54 12.70 12.02
N SER A 30 38.14 12.81 10.84
CA SER A 30 37.42 12.87 9.56
C SER A 30 36.63 11.58 9.31
N PHE A 31 37.28 10.43 9.48
CA PHE A 31 36.67 9.10 9.33
C PHE A 31 35.53 8.88 10.32
N LYS A 32 35.70 9.29 11.58
CA LYS A 32 34.64 9.21 12.60
C LYS A 32 33.41 10.03 12.21
N ARG A 33 33.59 11.24 11.67
CA ARG A 33 32.49 12.08 11.17
C ARG A 33 31.79 11.43 9.98
N LEU A 34 32.56 10.98 8.99
CA LEU A 34 32.03 10.34 7.80
C LEU A 34 31.24 9.07 8.14
N ASN A 35 31.80 8.20 8.99
CA ASN A 35 31.09 6.99 9.43
C ASN A 35 29.80 7.28 10.17
N LYS A 36 29.77 8.33 10.99
CA LYS A 36 28.54 8.74 11.67
C LYS A 36 27.46 9.12 10.66
N THR A 37 27.79 9.96 9.67
CA THR A 37 26.85 10.36 8.62
C THR A 37 26.41 9.17 7.77
N VAL A 38 27.33 8.29 7.39
CA VAL A 38 27.01 7.06 6.63
C VAL A 38 26.08 6.16 7.44
N LEU A 39 26.32 5.99 8.74
CA LEU A 39 25.45 5.19 9.61
C LEU A 39 24.05 5.80 9.74
N GLU A 40 23.95 7.12 9.91
CA GLU A 40 22.66 7.83 9.96
C GLU A 40 21.86 7.65 8.65
N GLN A 41 22.51 7.80 7.50
CA GLN A 41 21.89 7.58 6.19
C GLN A 41 21.47 6.12 6.00
N GLN A 42 22.29 5.16 6.44
CA GLN A 42 21.95 3.75 6.37
C GLN A 42 20.72 3.41 7.22
N LEU A 43 20.60 3.98 8.42
CA LEU A 43 19.44 3.81 9.29
C LEU A 43 18.17 4.40 8.65
N GLU A 44 18.27 5.60 8.08
CA GLU A 44 17.16 6.24 7.37
C GLU A 44 16.68 5.38 6.19
N ILE A 45 17.60 4.95 5.32
CA ILE A 45 17.28 4.08 4.17
C ILE A 45 16.61 2.80 4.64
N ASN A 46 17.16 2.13 5.66
CA ASN A 46 16.58 0.91 6.19
C ASN A 46 15.16 1.13 6.73
N SER A 47 14.92 2.24 7.43
CA SER A 47 13.58 2.59 7.92
C SER A 47 12.57 2.80 6.79
N LEU A 48 13.00 3.45 5.69
CA LEU A 48 12.16 3.69 4.52
C LEU A 48 11.87 2.38 3.78
N LEU A 49 12.85 1.49 3.67
CA LEU A 49 12.68 0.16 3.07
C LEU A 49 11.68 -0.68 3.88
N LEU A 50 11.83 -0.74 5.20
CA LEU A 50 10.88 -1.46 6.07
C LEU A 50 9.46 -0.91 5.95
N THR A 51 9.32 0.42 5.89
CA THR A 51 8.02 1.07 5.71
C THR A 51 7.40 0.69 4.37
N LYS A 52 8.19 0.77 3.29
CA LYS A 52 7.76 0.41 1.94
C LYS A 52 7.36 -1.06 1.83
N GLU A 53 8.13 -1.98 2.43
CA GLU A 53 7.80 -3.40 2.45
C GLU A 53 6.51 -3.67 3.22
N LYS A 54 6.32 -3.00 4.36
CA LYS A 54 5.10 -3.09 5.15
C LYS A 54 3.88 -2.59 4.39
N GLU A 55 3.98 -1.43 3.74
CA GLU A 55 2.92 -0.88 2.90
C GLU A 55 2.62 -1.81 1.72
N TYR A 56 3.65 -2.32 1.05
CA TYR A 56 3.49 -3.24 -0.06
C TYR A 56 2.78 -4.53 0.37
N SER A 57 3.18 -5.12 1.50
CA SER A 57 2.52 -6.30 2.08
C SER A 57 1.06 -6.00 2.45
N ASN A 58 0.80 -4.86 3.08
CA ASN A 58 -0.57 -4.45 3.39
C ASN A 58 -1.44 -4.31 2.13
N GLU A 59 -0.92 -3.68 1.07
CA GLU A 59 -1.64 -3.52 -0.19
C GLU A 59 -1.88 -4.84 -0.91
N GLN A 60 -0.95 -5.82 -0.80
CA GLN A 60 -1.18 -7.17 -1.34
C GLN A 60 -2.32 -7.90 -0.64
N ASN A 61 -2.52 -7.65 0.66
CA ASN A 61 -3.51 -8.32 1.50
C ASN A 61 -4.90 -7.65 1.47
N LYS A 62 -5.05 -6.51 0.79
CA LYS A 62 -6.31 -5.77 0.70
C LYS A 62 -7.11 -6.13 -0.54
N ALA A 63 -8.40 -6.36 -0.35
CA ALA A 63 -9.37 -6.39 -1.44
C ALA A 63 -10.07 -5.03 -1.54
N GLU A 64 -10.43 -4.62 -2.76
CA GLU A 64 -11.17 -3.39 -2.98
C GLU A 64 -12.31 -3.69 -3.96
N ILE A 65 -13.55 -3.54 -3.49
CA ILE A 65 -14.72 -3.71 -4.36
C ILE A 65 -15.16 -2.38 -4.96
N ARG A 66 -15.45 -2.42 -6.26
CA ARG A 66 -16.14 -1.37 -7.00
C ARG A 66 -17.45 -1.91 -7.52
N ALA A 67 -18.49 -1.08 -7.50
CA ALA A 67 -19.77 -1.43 -8.09
C ALA A 67 -20.17 -0.41 -9.14
N TYR A 68 -20.76 -0.91 -10.23
CA TYR A 68 -21.31 -0.10 -11.29
C TYR A 68 -22.45 -0.86 -11.98
N LYS A 69 -23.36 -0.13 -12.60
CA LYS A 69 -24.43 -0.73 -13.41
C LYS A 69 -24.04 -0.82 -14.89
N THR A 70 -24.62 -1.79 -15.58
CA THR A 70 -24.64 -1.88 -17.04
C THR A 70 -26.01 -2.35 -17.52
N GLY A 71 -26.28 -2.26 -18.81
CA GLY A 71 -27.54 -2.71 -19.41
C GLY A 71 -28.37 -1.59 -20.03
N PHE A 72 -29.43 -2.00 -20.74
CA PHE A 72 -30.26 -1.11 -21.55
C PHE A 72 -31.69 -1.68 -21.67
N LYS A 73 -32.67 -0.80 -21.93
CA LYS A 73 -34.09 -1.16 -22.16
C LYS A 73 -34.71 -2.02 -21.04
N GLY A 74 -34.51 -1.63 -19.78
CA GLY A 74 -35.23 -2.23 -18.64
C GLY A 74 -34.60 -3.49 -18.05
N ASN A 75 -33.57 -4.05 -18.68
CA ASN A 75 -32.74 -5.11 -18.12
C ASN A 75 -31.37 -4.55 -17.75
N TYR A 76 -31.09 -4.50 -16.45
CA TYR A 76 -29.86 -3.95 -15.89
C TYR A 76 -29.11 -5.02 -15.12
N GLN A 77 -27.80 -4.84 -15.04
CA GLN A 77 -26.91 -5.66 -14.23
C GLN A 77 -26.09 -4.76 -13.34
N LEU A 78 -26.16 -5.01 -12.03
CA LEU A 78 -25.23 -4.47 -11.06
C LEU A 78 -23.99 -5.39 -11.04
N ILE A 79 -22.83 -4.82 -11.34
CA ILE A 79 -21.56 -5.53 -11.41
C ILE A 79 -20.71 -5.10 -10.21
N LEU A 80 -20.25 -6.06 -9.42
CA LEU A 80 -19.32 -5.88 -8.32
C LEU A 80 -17.97 -6.46 -8.75
N THR A 81 -16.96 -5.63 -8.92
CA THR A 81 -15.61 -6.04 -9.35
C THR A 81 -14.61 -5.85 -8.22
N ASN A 82 -13.79 -6.87 -7.97
CA ASN A 82 -12.65 -6.73 -7.08
C ASN A 82 -11.46 -6.16 -7.87
N VAL A 83 -11.08 -4.91 -7.57
CA VAL A 83 -9.91 -4.22 -8.12
C VAL A 83 -8.71 -4.24 -7.18
N GLY A 84 -8.85 -4.83 -5.99
CA GLY A 84 -7.76 -5.04 -5.03
C GLY A 84 -6.84 -6.19 -5.43
N LYS A 85 -5.86 -6.47 -4.58
CA LYS A 85 -4.85 -7.52 -4.81
C LYS A 85 -5.15 -8.81 -4.07
N ALA A 86 -5.90 -8.76 -2.97
CA ALA A 86 -6.39 -9.94 -2.27
C ALA A 86 -7.80 -10.30 -2.73
N THR A 87 -8.16 -11.58 -2.52
CA THR A 87 -9.52 -12.07 -2.70
C THR A 87 -10.45 -11.41 -1.69
N ALA A 88 -11.58 -10.89 -2.16
CA ALA A 88 -12.67 -10.46 -1.29
C ALA A 88 -13.49 -11.71 -0.94
N GLU A 89 -13.46 -12.09 0.33
CA GLU A 89 -14.19 -13.22 0.89
C GLU A 89 -15.52 -12.77 1.46
N ASN A 90 -16.53 -13.65 1.44
CA ASN A 90 -17.85 -13.41 2.03
C ASN A 90 -18.46 -12.06 1.61
N VAL A 91 -18.31 -11.69 0.32
CA VAL A 91 -18.85 -10.45 -0.19
C VAL A 91 -20.36 -10.51 -0.06
N TYR A 92 -20.92 -9.60 0.74
CA TYR A 92 -22.35 -9.45 0.95
C TYR A 92 -22.80 -8.14 0.33
N LEU A 93 -24.01 -8.16 -0.24
CA LEU A 93 -24.60 -7.04 -0.94
C LEU A 93 -25.96 -6.72 -0.34
N GLU A 94 -26.10 -5.50 0.14
CA GLU A 94 -27.34 -4.94 0.66
C GLU A 94 -27.79 -3.78 -0.24
N ILE A 95 -29.02 -3.85 -0.75
CA ILE A 95 -29.60 -2.77 -1.56
C ILE A 95 -30.34 -1.81 -0.61
N LEU A 96 -29.82 -0.60 -0.47
CA LEU A 96 -30.39 0.44 0.39
C LEU A 96 -31.37 1.30 -0.43
N ILE A 97 -32.54 0.72 -0.70
CA ILE A 97 -33.65 1.34 -1.43
C ILE A 97 -34.97 1.06 -0.71
N GLU A 98 -36.03 1.81 -1.04
CA GLU A 98 -37.35 1.56 -0.47
C GLU A 98 -37.83 0.12 -0.75
N ASN A 99 -38.43 -0.53 0.25
CA ASN A 99 -38.79 -1.95 0.24
C ASN A 99 -39.62 -2.38 -1.00
N ARG A 100 -40.45 -1.47 -1.54
CA ARG A 100 -41.26 -1.73 -2.74
C ARG A 100 -40.43 -2.07 -3.98
N TYR A 101 -39.16 -1.67 -4.03
CA TYR A 101 -38.27 -1.90 -5.17
C TYR A 101 -37.31 -3.09 -4.97
N LEU A 102 -37.25 -3.69 -3.78
CA LEU A 102 -36.32 -4.80 -3.52
C LEU A 102 -36.63 -6.03 -4.37
N GLY A 103 -37.90 -6.30 -4.68
CA GLY A 103 -38.32 -7.41 -5.54
C GLY A 103 -37.84 -7.29 -7.00
N ASN A 104 -37.29 -6.14 -7.39
CA ASN A 104 -36.73 -5.95 -8.72
C ASN A 104 -35.34 -6.57 -8.89
N PHE A 105 -34.65 -6.89 -7.79
CA PHE A 105 -33.33 -7.51 -7.78
C PHE A 105 -33.48 -9.02 -7.62
N TRP A 106 -32.99 -9.78 -8.60
CA TRP A 106 -33.22 -11.23 -8.65
C TRP A 106 -32.07 -12.00 -8.03
N ASP A 107 -32.39 -13.10 -7.36
CA ASP A 107 -31.43 -14.11 -6.88
C ASP A 107 -30.34 -13.57 -5.95
N ILE A 108 -30.57 -12.42 -5.29
CA ILE A 108 -29.55 -11.78 -4.44
C ILE A 108 -29.07 -12.71 -3.32
N ASN A 109 -29.97 -13.46 -2.70
CA ASN A 109 -29.67 -14.40 -1.62
C ASN A 109 -29.08 -15.74 -2.12
N GLU A 110 -29.19 -16.02 -3.42
CA GLU A 110 -28.59 -17.21 -4.03
C GLU A 110 -27.16 -16.92 -4.52
N ILE A 111 -26.93 -15.68 -4.98
CA ILE A 111 -25.63 -15.22 -5.47
C ILE A 111 -24.73 -14.77 -4.32
N PHE A 112 -25.27 -14.09 -3.31
CA PHE A 112 -24.52 -13.56 -2.18
C PHE A 112 -24.86 -14.30 -0.88
N PRO A 113 -23.88 -14.55 0.01
CA PRO A 113 -22.49 -14.09 -0.09
C PRO A 113 -21.63 -14.90 -1.08
N MET A 114 -20.71 -14.23 -1.78
CA MET A 114 -19.76 -14.88 -2.70
C MET A 114 -18.32 -14.42 -2.47
N ASN A 115 -17.36 -15.20 -2.95
CA ASN A 115 -15.96 -14.79 -3.00
C ASN A 115 -15.64 -14.20 -4.38
N ILE A 116 -14.97 -13.04 -4.41
CA ILE A 116 -14.56 -12.36 -5.64
C ILE A 116 -13.03 -12.25 -5.65
N VAL A 117 -12.39 -13.07 -6.47
CA VAL A 117 -10.94 -13.03 -6.70
C VAL A 117 -10.52 -11.74 -7.43
N PRO A 118 -9.27 -11.27 -7.28
CA PRO A 118 -8.76 -10.08 -7.95
C PRO A 118 -9.04 -10.09 -9.46
N GLY A 119 -9.50 -8.95 -9.99
CA GLY A 119 -9.79 -8.76 -11.41
C GLY A 119 -11.10 -9.39 -11.91
N HIS A 120 -11.82 -10.12 -11.06
CA HIS A 120 -13.10 -10.74 -11.43
C HIS A 120 -14.30 -9.97 -10.88
N SER A 121 -15.49 -10.33 -11.37
CA SER A 121 -16.73 -9.64 -11.04
C SER A 121 -17.87 -10.60 -10.71
N GLY A 122 -18.61 -10.28 -9.64
CA GLY A 122 -19.96 -10.78 -9.40
C GLY A 122 -20.99 -9.93 -10.16
N LYS A 123 -22.10 -10.54 -10.57
CA LYS A 123 -23.17 -9.85 -11.34
C LYS A 123 -24.52 -10.15 -10.72
N LEU A 124 -25.34 -9.13 -10.55
CA LEU A 124 -26.71 -9.22 -10.07
C LEU A 124 -27.63 -8.58 -11.10
N SER A 125 -28.62 -9.34 -11.58
CA SER A 125 -29.59 -8.81 -12.55
C SER A 125 -30.75 -8.12 -11.82
N TYR A 126 -31.21 -7.01 -12.38
CA TYR A 126 -32.39 -6.31 -11.90
C TYR A 126 -33.14 -5.61 -13.03
N SER A 127 -34.45 -5.45 -12.85
CA SER A 127 -35.28 -4.66 -13.76
C SER A 127 -35.74 -3.36 -13.12
N ARG A 128 -36.10 -2.36 -13.93
CA ARG A 128 -36.68 -1.12 -13.40
C ARG A 128 -37.91 -0.68 -14.17
N GLY A 129 -38.95 -0.33 -13.43
CA GLY A 129 -40.16 0.33 -13.93
C GLY A 129 -39.94 1.83 -14.12
N MET A 130 -40.98 2.53 -14.58
CA MET A 130 -40.98 3.99 -14.72
C MET A 130 -40.90 4.73 -13.39
N ASP A 131 -41.40 4.11 -12.33
CA ASP A 131 -41.44 4.63 -10.96
C ASP A 131 -40.17 4.32 -10.15
N PHE A 132 -39.19 3.63 -10.75
CA PHE A 132 -37.96 3.26 -10.05
C PHE A 132 -37.07 4.49 -9.80
N PRO A 133 -36.45 4.63 -8.62
CA PRO A 133 -35.62 5.79 -8.29
C PRO A 133 -34.48 6.00 -9.28
N SER A 134 -34.19 7.26 -9.60
CA SER A 134 -33.10 7.62 -10.51
C SER A 134 -31.71 7.31 -9.94
N LYS A 135 -31.62 7.10 -8.63
CA LYS A 135 -30.41 6.69 -7.91
C LYS A 135 -30.80 5.82 -6.72
N PHE A 136 -29.91 4.91 -6.35
CA PHE A 136 -30.02 4.11 -5.13
C PHE A 136 -28.64 3.77 -4.59
N THR A 137 -28.55 3.47 -3.30
CA THR A 137 -27.29 3.12 -2.67
C THR A 137 -27.21 1.61 -2.49
N VAL A 138 -26.02 1.05 -2.69
CA VAL A 138 -25.71 -0.33 -2.31
C VAL A 138 -24.64 -0.33 -1.25
N ARG A 139 -24.84 -1.13 -0.21
CA ARG A 139 -23.81 -1.41 0.79
C ARG A 139 -23.19 -2.75 0.49
N ILE A 140 -21.87 -2.75 0.36
CA ILE A 140 -21.08 -3.94 0.09
C ILE A 140 -20.20 -4.16 1.29
N SER A 141 -20.30 -5.33 1.91
CA SER A 141 -19.39 -5.75 2.96
C SER A 141 -18.58 -6.97 2.53
N TRP A 142 -17.33 -7.06 2.96
CA TRP A 142 -16.45 -8.16 2.61
C TRP A 142 -15.36 -8.36 3.67
N ASP A 143 -14.77 -9.53 3.62
CA ASP A 143 -13.57 -9.87 4.35
C ASP A 143 -12.38 -9.92 3.40
N ASP A 144 -11.19 -9.56 3.86
CA ASP A 144 -9.95 -9.85 3.15
C ASP A 144 -8.87 -10.35 4.12
N GLN A 145 -7.63 -10.44 3.63
CA GLN A 145 -6.48 -10.90 4.43
C GLN A 145 -5.94 -9.80 5.35
N PHE A 146 -6.25 -8.53 5.09
CA PHE A 146 -5.81 -7.38 5.88
C PHE A 146 -6.78 -7.08 7.03
N LYS A 147 -8.08 -7.12 6.77
CA LYS A 147 -9.14 -6.79 7.72
C LYS A 147 -10.43 -7.57 7.41
N LYS A 148 -11.14 -7.94 8.47
CA LYS A 148 -12.49 -8.51 8.40
C LYS A 148 -13.55 -7.40 8.53
N GLN A 149 -14.73 -7.63 7.97
CA GLN A 149 -15.88 -6.71 8.00
C GLN A 149 -15.56 -5.34 7.40
N ASN A 150 -14.89 -5.31 6.26
CA ASN A 150 -14.84 -4.11 5.44
C ASN A 150 -16.26 -3.80 4.94
N SER A 151 -16.58 -2.52 4.77
CA SER A 151 -17.88 -2.08 4.28
C SER A 151 -17.72 -0.80 3.45
N LYS A 152 -18.50 -0.69 2.38
CA LYS A 152 -18.51 0.48 1.50
C LYS A 152 -19.90 0.70 0.93
N ASP A 153 -20.37 1.94 1.06
CA ASP A 153 -21.62 2.38 0.47
C ASP A 153 -21.31 3.06 -0.88
N ILE A 154 -22.01 2.65 -1.94
CA ILE A 154 -21.82 3.15 -3.30
C ILE A 154 -23.16 3.60 -3.85
N GLU A 155 -23.26 4.87 -4.25
CA GLU A 155 -24.43 5.38 -4.97
C GLU A 155 -24.38 4.95 -6.43
N ILE A 156 -25.41 4.26 -6.89
CA ILE A 156 -25.60 3.82 -8.27
C ILE A 156 -26.68 4.69 -8.90
N VAL A 157 -26.32 5.37 -10.00
CA VAL A 157 -27.30 6.05 -10.85
C VAL A 157 -28.06 4.99 -11.65
N SER A 158 -29.38 4.99 -11.61
CA SER A 158 -30.28 3.98 -12.22
C SER A 158 -30.47 4.14 -13.73
#